data_AF-A0AAE0IUE5-F1
#
_entry.id   AF-A0AAE0IUE5-F1
#
_cell.length_a   1.000
_cell.length_b   1.000
_cell.length_c   1.000
_cell.angle_alpha   90.00
_cell.angle_beta   90.00
_cell.angle_gamma   90.00
#
_symmetry.space_group_name_H-M   'P 1'
#
loop_
_entity.id
_entity.type
_entity.pdbx_description
1 polymer ?
#
loop_
_entity_poly.entity_id
_entity_poly.type
_entity_poly.pdbx_seq_one_letter_code
_entity_poly.pdbx_strand_id
1 'polypeptide(L)'
;MSILTRVTDNWIRQCDKERLLPYLFWTRIKDPAAFDGASKDAIRDHFRSWVSTRSPRYRACLFVDKEAMESATLVEYPSAVNPTGFYLKVGGRVVLIDGQHGEHFLNQPGIDEYDLEEMEDGDLDKDDGYEPIEGKTTFDVGWQYVDLQVTSAIYDIMCENHDTWIRPHFYQRPPAVWDGKMR
;
A
#
# COMPACT_ATOMS: atom_id res chain seq x y z
N MET A 1 -21.33 5.81 -25.44
CA MET A 1 -19.85 5.83 -25.40
C MET A 1 -19.43 7.12 -24.71
N SER A 2 -18.82 7.01 -23.53
CA SER A 2 -18.65 8.07 -22.54
C SER A 2 -17.39 8.92 -22.80
N ILE A 3 -17.44 10.19 -22.41
CA ILE A 3 -16.37 11.21 -22.48
C ILE A 3 -15.04 10.72 -21.87
N LEU A 4 -15.10 9.77 -20.94
CA LEU A 4 -13.93 9.11 -20.32
C LEU A 4 -13.01 8.41 -21.34
N THR A 5 -13.54 7.93 -22.47
CA THR A 5 -12.70 7.28 -23.50
C THR A 5 -11.87 8.29 -24.30
N ARG A 6 -12.28 9.56 -24.37
CA ARG A 6 -11.58 10.58 -25.18
C ARG A 6 -10.42 11.27 -24.47
N VAL A 7 -10.50 11.44 -23.15
CA VAL A 7 -9.48 12.16 -22.37
C VAL A 7 -8.25 11.27 -22.13
N THR A 8 -8.46 9.99 -21.87
CA THR A 8 -7.39 9.00 -21.76
C THR A 8 -6.65 8.87 -23.08
N ASP A 9 -7.33 8.73 -24.21
CA ASP A 9 -6.71 8.54 -25.53
C ASP A 9 -5.83 9.72 -25.97
N ASN A 10 -6.13 10.95 -25.55
CA ASN A 10 -5.38 12.14 -25.97
C ASN A 10 -4.11 12.37 -25.14
N TRP A 11 -4.17 12.14 -23.83
CA TRP A 11 -3.00 12.23 -22.94
C TRP A 11 -1.99 11.10 -23.20
N ILE A 12 -2.52 9.92 -23.49
CA ILE A 12 -1.78 8.70 -23.81
C ILE A 12 -1.04 8.79 -25.16
N ARG A 13 -1.43 9.71 -26.07
CA ARG A 13 -0.77 9.92 -27.37
C ARG A 13 0.51 10.75 -27.29
N GLN A 14 0.75 11.47 -26.20
CA GLN A 14 1.82 12.47 -26.11
C GLN A 14 3.10 11.95 -25.43
N CYS A 15 3.02 10.83 -24.71
CA CYS A 15 4.17 10.12 -24.17
C CYS A 15 4.67 9.08 -25.18
N ASP A 16 5.99 9.01 -25.38
CA ASP A 16 6.68 8.04 -26.26
C ASP A 16 6.49 6.60 -25.73
N LYS A 17 5.32 6.04 -26.03
CA LYS A 17 4.76 4.81 -25.49
C LYS A 17 5.68 3.62 -25.61
N GLU A 18 6.30 3.43 -26.77
CA GLU A 18 6.93 2.15 -27.09
C GLU A 18 8.20 1.89 -26.27
N ARG A 19 8.87 2.95 -25.81
CA ARG A 19 10.08 2.83 -24.98
C ARG A 19 9.80 2.70 -23.49
N LEU A 20 8.80 3.41 -22.97
CA LEU A 20 8.56 3.49 -21.52
C LEU A 20 7.46 2.55 -21.02
N LEU A 21 6.50 2.16 -21.88
CA LEU A 21 5.40 1.29 -21.47
C LEU A 21 5.87 0.03 -20.71
N PRO A 22 6.89 -0.73 -21.16
CA PRO A 22 7.33 -1.93 -20.44
C PRO A 22 7.83 -1.64 -19.01
N TYR A 23 8.28 -0.42 -18.74
CA TYR A 23 8.81 0.01 -17.44
C TYR A 23 7.79 0.78 -16.59
N LEU A 24 6.67 1.20 -17.19
CA LEU A 24 5.60 1.95 -16.51
C LEU A 24 4.50 1.03 -15.94
N PHE A 25 4.57 -0.28 -16.19
CA PHE A 25 3.58 -1.22 -15.68
C PHE A 25 4.02 -1.82 -14.35
N TRP A 26 3.13 -1.71 -13.37
CA TRP A 26 3.23 -2.43 -12.11
C TRP A 26 3.13 -3.92 -12.38
N THR A 27 3.93 -4.71 -11.68
CA THR A 27 3.81 -6.17 -11.81
C THR A 27 2.50 -6.61 -11.20
N ARG A 28 1.56 -6.99 -12.05
CA ARG A 28 0.24 -7.47 -11.62
C ARG A 28 0.28 -8.97 -11.39
N ILE A 29 0.23 -9.38 -10.13
CA ILE A 29 0.06 -10.78 -9.76
C ILE A 29 -1.44 -11.08 -9.71
N LYS A 30 -1.89 -12.05 -10.50
CA LYS A 30 -3.27 -12.55 -10.46
C LYS A 30 -3.23 -14.02 -10.13
N ASP A 31 -3.66 -14.36 -8.93
CA ASP A 31 -4.02 -15.73 -8.58
C ASP A 31 -5.35 -15.71 -7.82
N PRO A 32 -6.48 -15.65 -8.53
CA PRO A 32 -7.79 -15.59 -7.89
C PRO A 32 -8.06 -16.79 -6.98
N ALA A 33 -7.48 -17.96 -7.28
CA ALA A 33 -7.66 -19.15 -6.46
C ALA A 33 -6.89 -19.07 -5.14
N ALA A 34 -5.70 -18.44 -5.15
CA ALA A 34 -4.91 -18.24 -3.95
C ALA A 34 -5.33 -17.02 -3.12
N PHE A 35 -5.97 -16.02 -3.73
CA PHE A 35 -6.22 -14.71 -3.09
C PHE A 35 -7.67 -14.44 -2.69
N ASP A 36 -8.65 -15.18 -3.21
CA ASP A 36 -10.05 -15.00 -2.83
C ASP A 36 -10.29 -15.47 -1.39
N GLY A 37 -10.67 -14.55 -0.51
CA GLY A 37 -10.85 -14.81 0.92
C GLY A 37 -9.56 -15.03 1.72
N ALA A 38 -8.38 -14.84 1.13
CA ALA A 38 -7.11 -14.96 1.82
C ALA A 38 -6.93 -13.86 2.88
N SER A 39 -6.31 -14.20 4.01
CA SER A 39 -5.89 -13.19 5.00
C SER A 39 -4.75 -12.34 4.44
N LYS A 40 -4.58 -11.13 4.97
CA LYS A 40 -3.47 -10.25 4.53
C LYS A 40 -2.10 -10.83 4.89
N ASP A 41 -2.04 -11.65 5.94
CA ASP A 41 -0.87 -12.45 6.29
C ASP A 41 -0.55 -13.48 5.19
N ALA A 42 -1.54 -14.23 4.69
CA ALA A 42 -1.32 -15.18 3.59
C ALA A 42 -0.88 -14.47 2.28
N ILE A 43 -1.44 -13.29 1.99
CA ILE A 43 -1.00 -12.45 0.86
C ILE A 43 0.45 -12.00 1.05
N ARG A 44 0.84 -11.62 2.27
CA ARG A 44 2.21 -11.24 2.61
C ARG A 44 3.19 -12.40 2.41
N ASP A 45 2.85 -13.60 2.87
CA ASP A 45 3.70 -14.78 2.70
C ASP A 45 3.90 -15.14 1.23
N HIS A 46 2.83 -15.09 0.44
CA HIS A 46 2.92 -15.25 -1.01
C HIS A 46 3.81 -14.16 -1.63
N PHE A 47 3.65 -12.91 -1.20
CA PHE A 47 4.49 -11.80 -1.65
C PHE A 47 5.97 -12.04 -1.31
N ARG A 48 6.31 -12.47 -0.10
CA ARG A 48 7.69 -12.79 0.31
C ARG A 48 8.30 -13.87 -0.58
N SER A 49 7.56 -14.95 -0.85
CA SER A 49 7.97 -16.00 -1.78
C SER A 49 8.18 -15.46 -3.21
N TRP A 50 7.34 -14.53 -3.65
CA TRP A 50 7.47 -13.87 -4.95
C TRP A 50 8.67 -12.91 -5.02
N VAL A 51 9.01 -12.23 -3.92
CA VAL A 51 10.14 -11.29 -3.80
C VAL A 51 11.47 -12.05 -3.77
N SER A 52 11.55 -13.16 -3.04
CA SER A 52 12.79 -13.95 -2.88
C SER A 52 13.32 -14.51 -4.21
N THR A 53 12.44 -14.69 -5.19
CA THR A 53 12.80 -15.15 -6.55
C THR A 53 13.10 -14.00 -7.52
N ARG A 54 13.03 -12.74 -7.08
CA ARG A 54 13.17 -11.55 -7.93
C ARG A 54 14.18 -10.54 -7.39
N SER A 55 13.70 -9.61 -6.58
CA SER A 55 14.48 -8.43 -6.18
C SER A 55 14.06 -7.99 -4.78
N PRO A 56 15.02 -7.81 -3.85
CA PRO A 56 14.74 -7.34 -2.49
C PRO A 56 14.29 -5.86 -2.42
N ARG A 57 14.22 -5.17 -3.58
CA ARG A 57 13.71 -3.79 -3.66
C ARG A 57 12.22 -3.69 -3.39
N TYR A 58 11.47 -4.77 -3.60
CA TYR A 58 10.05 -4.81 -3.31
C TYR A 58 9.85 -5.04 -1.82
N ARG A 59 9.42 -3.99 -1.11
CA ARG A 59 9.21 -4.02 0.35
C ARG A 59 7.74 -4.07 0.75
N ALA A 60 6.87 -3.56 -0.10
CA ALA A 60 5.43 -3.57 0.12
C ALA A 60 4.70 -4.11 -1.11
N CYS A 61 3.45 -4.54 -0.91
CA CYS A 61 2.56 -4.90 -2.00
C CYS A 61 1.22 -4.16 -1.90
N LEU A 62 0.66 -3.82 -3.06
CA LEU A 62 -0.69 -3.32 -3.16
C LEU A 62 -1.63 -4.49 -3.39
N PHE A 63 -2.61 -4.60 -2.51
CA PHE A 63 -3.68 -5.56 -2.59
C PHE A 63 -4.99 -4.81 -2.89
N VAL A 64 -5.69 -5.30 -3.92
CA VAL A 64 -6.96 -4.73 -4.36
C VAL A 64 -7.98 -5.86 -4.31
N ASP A 65 -8.75 -5.90 -3.21
CA ASP A 65 -9.89 -6.80 -3.06
C ASP A 65 -11.13 -6.24 -3.76
N LYS A 66 -12.22 -7.01 -3.68
CA LYS A 66 -13.51 -6.62 -4.22
C LYS A 66 -13.99 -5.29 -3.63
N GLU A 67 -13.79 -5.06 -2.34
CA GLU A 67 -14.22 -3.84 -1.66
C GLU A 67 -13.41 -2.62 -2.13
N ALA A 68 -12.10 -2.76 -2.30
CA ALA A 68 -11.22 -1.74 -2.89
C ALA A 68 -11.65 -1.41 -4.33
N MET A 69 -11.95 -2.44 -5.15
CA MET A 69 -12.47 -2.25 -6.50
C MET A 69 -13.81 -1.52 -6.52
N GLU A 70 -14.74 -1.87 -5.62
CA GLU A 70 -16.07 -1.25 -5.53
C GLU A 70 -16.01 0.18 -4.97
N SER A 71 -14.98 0.50 -4.18
CA SER A 71 -14.76 1.85 -3.67
C SER A 71 -14.29 2.85 -4.73
N ALA A 72 -13.81 2.36 -5.87
CA ALA A 72 -13.26 3.19 -6.94
C ALA A 72 -14.38 4.02 -7.59
N THR A 73 -14.34 5.32 -7.37
CA THR A 73 -15.34 6.27 -7.86
C THR A 73 -14.67 7.44 -8.55
N LEU A 74 -15.37 8.05 -9.49
CA LEU A 74 -14.93 9.31 -10.07
C LEU A 74 -15.69 10.44 -9.38
N VAL A 75 -14.97 11.29 -8.67
CA VAL A 75 -15.55 12.40 -7.91
C VAL A 75 -15.24 13.71 -8.62
N GLU A 76 -16.30 14.48 -8.88
CA GLU A 76 -16.20 15.82 -9.44
C GLU A 76 -15.88 16.81 -8.33
N TYR A 77 -14.78 17.55 -8.49
CA TYR A 77 -14.42 18.64 -7.60
C TYR A 77 -14.55 19.97 -8.34
N PRO A 78 -15.26 20.96 -7.74
CA PRO A 78 -15.37 22.28 -8.34
C PRO A 78 -13.97 22.91 -8.45
N SER A 79 -13.70 23.53 -9.59
CA SER A 79 -12.46 24.27 -9.79
C SER A 79 -12.49 25.55 -8.98
N ALA A 80 -11.45 25.77 -8.16
CA ALA A 80 -11.27 27.04 -7.44
C ALA A 80 -11.00 28.24 -8.39
N VAL A 81 -10.64 27.97 -9.64
CA VAL A 81 -10.21 28.98 -10.63
C VAL A 81 -11.27 29.21 -11.71
N ASN A 82 -12.11 28.22 -12.00
CA ASN A 82 -13.16 28.32 -13.01
C ASN A 82 -14.54 27.97 -12.41
N PRO A 83 -15.47 28.94 -12.29
CA PRO A 83 -16.80 28.74 -11.69
C PRO A 83 -17.67 27.67 -12.37
N THR A 84 -17.41 27.36 -13.64
CA THR A 84 -18.11 26.31 -14.41
C THR A 84 -17.23 25.08 -14.66
N GLY A 85 -15.98 25.12 -14.22
CA GLY A 85 -15.02 24.03 -14.37
C GLY A 85 -15.06 23.08 -13.19
N PHE A 86 -14.81 21.81 -13.47
CA PHE A 86 -14.54 20.79 -12.46
C PHE A 86 -13.28 20.02 -12.88
N TYR A 87 -12.60 19.46 -11.89
CA TYR A 87 -11.59 18.42 -12.13
C TYR A 87 -12.10 17.11 -11.55
N LEU A 88 -11.70 16.02 -12.20
CA LEU A 88 -12.07 14.68 -11.79
C LEU A 88 -10.96 14.13 -10.90
N LYS A 89 -11.33 13.71 -9.68
CA LYS A 89 -10.47 12.92 -8.81
C LYS A 89 -10.96 11.48 -8.84
N VAL A 90 -10.03 10.55 -8.97
CA VAL A 90 -10.32 9.14 -8.67
C VAL A 90 -10.35 9.01 -7.15
N GLY A 91 -11.53 8.75 -6.60
CA GLY A 91 -11.73 8.34 -5.22
C GLY A 91 -11.68 6.82 -5.10
N GLY A 92 -11.45 6.33 -3.89
CA GLY A 92 -11.36 4.91 -3.58
C GLY A 92 -10.20 4.63 -2.64
N ARG A 93 -10.15 3.39 -2.15
CA ARG A 93 -9.10 2.90 -1.27
C ARG A 93 -8.49 1.63 -1.82
N VAL A 94 -7.22 1.43 -1.53
CA VAL A 94 -6.53 0.15 -1.76
C VAL A 94 -5.83 -0.26 -0.47
N VAL A 95 -5.53 -1.55 -0.36
CA VAL A 95 -4.82 -2.09 0.80
C VAL A 95 -3.33 -2.08 0.48
N LEU A 96 -2.55 -1.38 1.29
CA LEU A 96 -1.10 -1.45 1.27
C LEU A 96 -0.66 -2.43 2.38
N ILE A 97 0.06 -3.47 1.99
CA ILE A 97 0.57 -4.50 2.90
C ILE A 97 2.08 -4.33 3.03
N ASP A 98 2.56 -4.21 4.26
CA ASP A 98 3.99 -4.25 4.55
C ASP A 98 4.50 -5.68 4.34
N GLY A 99 5.44 -5.86 3.41
CA GLY A 99 6.01 -7.16 3.09
C GLY A 99 6.94 -7.72 4.17
N GLN A 100 7.45 -6.89 5.07
CA GLN A 100 8.43 -7.28 6.09
C GLN A 100 7.83 -7.29 7.51
N HIS A 101 6.55 -6.96 7.67
CA HIS A 101 5.85 -6.99 8.96
C HIS A 101 6.06 -8.31 9.72
N GLY A 102 6.53 -8.24 10.97
CA GLY A 102 6.92 -9.40 11.78
C GLY A 102 8.33 -9.95 11.56
N GLU A 103 9.06 -9.58 10.49
CA GLU A 103 10.48 -9.91 10.29
C GLU A 103 11.44 -8.81 10.78
N HIS A 104 10.88 -7.72 11.33
CA HIS A 104 11.58 -6.47 11.69
C HIS A 104 12.64 -6.58 12.79
N PHE A 105 12.76 -7.73 13.46
CA PHE A 105 13.70 -7.91 14.56
C PHE A 105 15.05 -8.49 14.15
N LEU A 106 15.17 -9.08 12.95
CA LEU A 106 16.37 -9.84 12.59
C LEU A 106 17.37 -9.07 11.71
N ASN A 107 17.02 -7.89 11.17
CA ASN A 107 17.82 -7.23 10.13
C ASN A 107 17.95 -5.70 10.26
N GLN A 108 17.77 -5.13 11.46
CA GLN A 108 18.10 -3.71 11.66
C GLN A 108 19.63 -3.55 11.78
N PRO A 109 20.29 -2.76 10.90
CA PRO A 109 21.71 -2.46 11.07
C PRO A 109 21.88 -1.54 12.29
N GLY A 110 22.22 -2.13 13.44
CA GLY A 110 22.44 -1.40 14.69
C GLY A 110 21.96 -2.10 15.95
N ILE A 111 21.20 -3.20 15.84
CA ILE A 111 20.88 -4.08 16.97
C ILE A 111 22.00 -5.13 17.00
N ASP A 112 22.83 -5.13 18.04
CA ASP A 112 23.83 -6.18 18.22
C ASP A 112 23.18 -7.46 18.79
N GLU A 113 23.90 -8.59 18.73
CA GLU A 113 23.43 -9.87 19.29
C GLU A 113 23.08 -9.77 20.79
N TYR A 114 23.58 -8.76 21.50
CA TYR A 114 23.31 -8.50 22.91
C TYR A 114 21.96 -7.81 23.14
N ASP A 115 21.56 -6.86 22.30
CA ASP A 115 20.24 -6.21 22.36
C ASP A 115 19.09 -7.19 22.04
N LEU A 116 19.37 -8.28 21.30
CA LEU A 116 18.41 -9.36 21.01
C LEU A 116 18.20 -10.31 22.20
N GLU A 117 19.20 -10.48 23.07
CA GLU A 117 19.12 -11.33 24.26
C GLU A 117 18.41 -10.65 25.45
N GLU A 118 18.36 -9.32 25.48
CA GLU A 118 17.61 -8.55 26.49
C GLU A 118 16.13 -8.32 26.13
N MET A 119 15.74 -8.53 24.87
CA MET A 119 14.34 -8.50 24.46
C MET A 119 13.67 -9.83 24.83
N GLU A 120 12.89 -9.82 25.90
CA GLU A 120 12.06 -10.96 26.29
C GLU A 120 11.10 -11.29 25.12
N ASP A 121 10.96 -12.57 24.76
CA ASP A 121 10.13 -13.11 23.65
C ASP A 121 8.66 -12.60 23.68
N GLY A 122 8.22 -11.98 24.79
CA GLY A 122 6.92 -11.35 25.00
C GLY A 122 6.81 -9.85 24.72
N ASP A 123 7.90 -9.16 24.34
CA ASP A 123 7.86 -7.72 24.01
C ASP A 123 7.37 -7.44 22.59
N LEU A 124 7.40 -8.44 21.71
CA LEU A 124 6.96 -8.38 20.31
C LEU A 124 5.44 -8.46 20.15
N ASP A 125 4.78 -9.10 21.13
CA ASP A 125 3.34 -9.33 21.22
C ASP A 125 2.73 -8.52 22.38
N LYS A 126 3.31 -7.36 22.71
CA LYS A 126 2.68 -6.46 23.69
C LYS A 126 1.31 -6.04 23.17
N ASP A 127 0.28 -6.45 23.89
CA ASP A 127 -1.07 -5.96 23.71
C ASP A 127 -1.07 -4.45 23.98
N ASP A 128 -0.98 -3.67 22.91
CA ASP A 128 -1.10 -2.22 22.93
C ASP A 128 -2.50 -1.75 23.37
N GLY A 129 -3.44 -2.69 23.61
CA GLY A 129 -4.80 -2.44 24.08
C GLY A 129 -5.73 -1.94 22.98
N TYR A 130 -5.35 -2.09 21.70
CA TYR A 130 -6.24 -1.73 20.60
C TYR A 130 -7.26 -2.83 20.30
N GLU A 131 -8.43 -2.41 19.83
CA GLU A 131 -9.47 -3.32 19.34
C GLU A 131 -8.90 -4.32 18.33
N PRO A 132 -9.13 -5.64 18.50
CA PRO A 132 -8.56 -6.67 17.65
C PRO A 132 -8.93 -6.48 16.18
N ILE A 133 -7.92 -6.48 15.31
CA ILE A 133 -8.09 -6.49 13.85
C ILE A 133 -7.41 -7.74 13.31
N GLU A 134 -8.19 -8.64 12.71
CA GLU A 134 -7.69 -9.94 12.23
C GLU A 134 -6.96 -10.72 13.35
N GLY A 135 -7.38 -10.56 14.60
CA GLY A 135 -6.77 -11.19 15.78
C GLY A 135 -5.56 -10.44 16.38
N LYS A 136 -5.12 -9.33 15.76
CA LYS A 136 -3.99 -8.51 16.25
C LYS A 136 -4.49 -7.32 17.09
N THR A 137 -3.94 -7.17 18.29
CA THR A 137 -4.25 -6.04 19.20
C THR A 137 -3.16 -4.97 19.24
N THR A 138 -2.09 -5.16 18.48
CA THR A 138 -1.03 -4.17 18.26
C THR A 138 -1.55 -2.95 17.47
N PHE A 139 -0.85 -1.82 17.61
CA PHE A 139 -1.11 -0.65 16.81
C PHE A 139 -0.82 -0.90 15.32
N ASP A 140 0.35 -1.47 15.01
CA ASP A 140 0.72 -1.90 13.67
C ASP A 140 0.24 -3.33 13.40
N VAL A 141 -0.69 -3.47 12.46
CA VAL A 141 -1.23 -4.78 12.04
C VAL A 141 -0.59 -5.29 10.74
N GLY A 142 0.35 -4.51 10.18
CA GLY A 142 1.13 -4.85 8.99
C GLY A 142 0.46 -4.52 7.66
N TRP A 143 -0.63 -3.75 7.71
CA TRP A 143 -1.35 -3.29 6.54
C TRP A 143 -2.16 -2.03 6.87
N GLN A 144 -2.48 -1.23 5.84
CA GLN A 144 -3.33 -0.05 5.98
C GLN A 144 -4.15 0.20 4.70
N TYR A 145 -5.21 1.01 4.81
CA TYR A 145 -5.88 1.56 3.64
C TYR A 145 -5.19 2.85 3.19
N VAL A 146 -4.95 2.98 1.89
CA VAL A 146 -4.45 4.22 1.27
C VAL A 146 -5.42 4.71 0.20
N ASP A 147 -5.57 6.03 0.07
CA ASP A 147 -6.36 6.66 -0.99
C ASP A 147 -5.75 6.30 -2.36
N LEU A 148 -6.60 5.91 -3.30
CA LEU A 148 -6.20 5.44 -4.63
C LEU A 148 -5.38 6.51 -5.39
N GLN A 149 -5.62 7.80 -5.13
CA GLN A 149 -4.90 8.91 -5.77
C GLN A 149 -3.44 9.02 -5.31
N VAL A 150 -3.12 8.65 -4.07
CA VAL A 150 -1.78 8.79 -3.48
C VAL A 150 -0.98 7.48 -3.52
N THR A 151 -1.57 6.43 -4.06
CA THR A 151 -1.07 5.06 -4.05
C THR A 151 0.31 4.90 -4.71
N SER A 152 0.57 5.58 -5.82
CA SER A 152 1.89 5.47 -6.47
C SER A 152 2.98 6.14 -5.65
N ALA A 153 2.73 7.36 -5.17
CA ALA A 153 3.68 8.12 -4.37
C ALA A 153 4.01 7.39 -3.06
N ILE A 154 3.02 6.84 -2.37
CA ILE A 154 3.27 6.10 -1.13
C ILE A 154 4.03 4.79 -1.39
N TYR A 155 3.74 4.09 -2.48
CA TYR A 155 4.45 2.85 -2.79
C TYR A 155 5.94 3.10 -3.06
N ASP A 156 6.27 4.16 -3.81
CA ASP A 156 7.65 4.53 -4.08
C ASP A 156 8.38 4.87 -2.78
N ILE A 157 7.78 5.69 -1.91
CA ILE A 157 8.31 6.03 -0.58
C ILE A 157 8.59 4.78 0.26
N MET A 158 7.65 3.82 0.27
CA MET A 158 7.78 2.59 1.05
C MET A 158 8.86 1.64 0.49
N CYS A 159 9.07 1.64 -0.82
CA CYS A 159 10.14 0.87 -1.45
C CYS A 159 11.52 1.51 -1.23
N GLU A 160 11.59 2.84 -1.13
CA GLU A 160 12.84 3.58 -0.91
C GLU A 160 13.33 3.51 0.54
N ASN A 161 12.43 3.73 1.51
CA ASN A 161 12.79 3.78 2.92
C ASN A 161 11.75 3.06 3.78
N HIS A 162 12.18 1.96 4.38
CA HIS A 162 11.34 1.09 5.20
C HIS A 162 10.93 1.73 6.53
N ASP A 163 11.79 2.57 7.11
CA ASP A 163 11.48 3.34 8.32
C ASP A 163 10.27 4.26 8.12
N THR A 164 9.88 4.52 6.87
CA THR A 164 8.71 5.33 6.56
C THR A 164 7.41 4.65 6.99
N TRP A 165 7.34 3.32 7.05
CA TRP A 165 6.16 2.61 7.57
C TRP A 165 5.92 2.95 9.04
N ILE A 166 7.00 2.93 9.84
CA ILE A 166 6.98 3.13 11.29
C ILE A 166 6.78 4.62 11.65
N ARG A 167 6.97 5.54 10.70
CA ARG A 167 6.77 6.96 10.95
C ARG A 167 5.28 7.25 11.23
N PRO A 168 4.94 7.89 12.36
CA PRO A 168 3.56 8.12 12.80
C PRO A 168 2.64 8.82 11.79
N HIS A 169 3.21 9.54 10.83
CA HIS A 169 2.45 10.30 9.82
C HIS A 169 2.08 9.46 8.57
N PHE A 170 2.63 8.27 8.41
CA PHE A 170 2.48 7.44 7.20
C PHE A 170 1.71 6.15 7.41
N TYR A 171 1.54 5.72 8.66
CA TYR A 171 0.67 4.59 9.01
C TYR A 171 -0.63 5.09 9.63
N GLN A 172 -1.76 4.59 9.11
CA GLN A 172 -3.07 4.75 9.73
C GLN A 172 -3.62 3.36 10.06
N ARG A 173 -3.79 3.08 11.35
CA ARG A 173 -4.39 1.83 11.80
C ARG A 173 -5.79 1.67 11.19
N PRO A 174 -6.09 0.57 10.48
CA PRO A 174 -7.43 0.31 9.98
C PRO A 174 -8.49 0.42 11.10
N PRO A 175 -9.73 0.83 10.81
CA PRO A 175 -10.33 1.07 9.48
C PRO A 175 -10.04 2.46 8.88
N ALA A 176 -9.14 3.25 9.46
CA ALA A 176 -8.76 4.54 8.91
C ALA A 176 -8.10 4.41 7.52
N VAL A 177 -8.27 5.43 6.68
CA VAL A 177 -7.66 5.52 5.35
C VAL A 177 -6.65 6.66 5.35
N TRP A 178 -5.42 6.37 4.93
CA TRP A 178 -4.39 7.38 4.73
C TRP A 178 -4.63 8.15 3.43
N ASP A 179 -4.77 9.47 3.52
CA ASP A 179 -5.17 10.37 2.42
C ASP A 179 -4.01 11.21 1.85
N GLY A 180 -2.76 10.89 2.22
CA GLY A 180 -1.58 11.61 1.76
C GLY A 180 -1.26 12.91 2.51
N LYS A 181 -2.06 13.27 3.52
CA LYS A 181 -1.82 14.49 4.30
C LYS A 181 -0.99 14.17 5.54
N MET A 182 0.11 14.89 5.73
CA MET A 182 0.81 14.89 7.02
C MET A 182 -0.13 15.51 8.06
N ARG A 183 -0.48 14.73 9.08
CA ARG A 183 -1.23 15.19 10.27
C ARG A 183 -0.27 15.66 11.35
#